data_AF-A0A3L8D8K3-F1
#
_entry.id   AF-A0A3L8D8K3-F1
#
_cell.length_a   1.000
_cell.length_b   1.000
_cell.length_c   1.000
_cell.angle_alpha   90.00
_cell.angle_beta   90.00
_cell.angle_gamma   90.00
#
_symmetry.space_group_name_H-M   'P 1'
#
loop_
_entity.id
_entity.type
_entity.pdbx_description
1 polymer ?
#
loop_
_entity_poly.entity_id
_entity_poly.type
_entity_poly.pdbx_seq_one_letter_code
_entity_poly.pdbx_strand_id
1 'polypeptide(L)'
;MITDTELTRRLDEISLALSDVSMQQDKILDKIIKIVRNTTREQLLSRDPRVLITCVLRILFQYEDLLHAERLCEWKRRRRFRLARNCYHALLTSYLPKKSHEVVQTIVTTIYRDRLWEFETFCFEITCSLLDVGTTNGGSIINLIINLIWEKLTSPELDVEEARGVLRLLYELLDLHEWPATQETVATIEKILNLFQMSIINAQSVKLNFLLPTPPPSLAKLRKSLEVCLRNTIKHLPNDQLLIVVQRMCAWSVIADITDEIILEFGSILEYAAYTHQAGLFEQTFTTVIFPLLMQMIGSSSRLINLLGNRVLQYLLDRRDNRAIFDTPKIFFEHTRVYVRIGACRKEDRLFFKLHREVLHDSLLKSLLNHCDSRMNLETTYCTVCLIAVEVPCGFTAAAIVCLAMNLQEVILQRQNDQLEVACHVHATIISIMSLLCWIHKAKVFYNYVNRIIMERAQWAPQLNPPIQSQYNFAVHHVLCNKSELFFVDWEARYGLWKCFRLADGHDGTSLIA
;
A
#
# COMPACT_ATOMS: atom_id res chain seq x y z
N MET A 1 3.80 -55.64 5.20
CA MET A 1 3.66 -54.72 4.05
C MET A 1 2.38 -55.07 3.31
N ILE A 2 1.60 -54.06 2.90
CA ILE A 2 0.37 -54.25 2.11
C ILE A 2 0.77 -54.38 0.64
N THR A 3 0.15 -55.30 -0.11
CA THR A 3 0.35 -55.42 -1.57
C THR A 3 -0.42 -54.31 -2.29
N ASP A 4 0.06 -53.87 -3.46
CA ASP A 4 -0.60 -52.79 -4.21
C ASP A 4 -2.06 -53.09 -4.57
N THR A 5 -2.40 -54.38 -4.76
CA THR A 5 -3.76 -54.85 -5.03
C THR A 5 -4.69 -54.71 -3.82
N GLU A 6 -4.21 -55.06 -2.62
CA GLU A 6 -4.95 -54.92 -1.36
C GLU A 6 -5.08 -53.45 -0.95
N LEU A 7 -4.12 -52.59 -1.33
CA LEU A 7 -4.23 -51.15 -1.14
C LEU A 7 -5.37 -50.54 -1.99
N THR A 8 -5.49 -50.92 -3.27
CA THR A 8 -6.61 -50.50 -4.15
C THR A 8 -7.97 -50.91 -3.59
N ARG A 9 -8.10 -52.19 -3.19
CA ARG A 9 -9.35 -52.71 -2.63
C ARG A 9 -9.80 -51.92 -1.40
N ARG A 10 -8.84 -51.56 -0.53
CA ARG A 10 -9.13 -50.77 0.68
C ARG A 10 -9.47 -49.32 0.39
N LEU A 11 -8.89 -48.71 -0.65
CA LEU A 11 -9.24 -47.36 -1.08
C LEU A 11 -10.63 -47.30 -1.71
N ASP A 12 -11.01 -48.32 -2.49
CA ASP A 12 -12.35 -48.44 -3.07
C ASP A 12 -13.42 -48.68 -1.98
N GLU A 13 -13.09 -49.47 -0.94
CA GLU A 13 -13.96 -49.61 0.24
C GLU A 13 -14.14 -48.27 0.99
N ILE A 14 -13.11 -47.42 1.02
CA ILE A 14 -13.15 -46.10 1.67
C ILE A 14 -13.93 -45.10 0.81
N SER A 15 -13.82 -45.16 -0.52
CA SER A 15 -14.57 -44.30 -1.45
C SER A 15 -16.06 -44.63 -1.49
N LEU A 16 -16.44 -45.90 -1.35
CA LEU A 16 -17.83 -46.33 -1.20
C LEU A 16 -18.43 -45.92 0.15
N ALA A 17 -17.64 -45.96 1.22
CA ALA A 17 -18.08 -45.57 2.57
C ALA A 17 -18.23 -44.03 2.76
N LEU A 18 -17.66 -43.22 1.85
CA LEU A 18 -17.83 -41.75 1.83
C LEU A 18 -19.28 -41.31 1.58
N SER A 19 -20.13 -42.20 1.08
CA SER A 19 -21.56 -41.94 0.80
C SER A 19 -22.45 -42.08 2.04
N ASP A 20 -22.08 -42.92 3.01
CA ASP A 20 -22.89 -43.31 4.18
C ASP A 20 -22.21 -42.86 5.49
N VAL A 21 -22.40 -41.59 5.84
CA VAL A 21 -21.48 -40.88 6.73
C VAL A 21 -21.75 -41.07 8.24
N SER A 22 -22.89 -41.60 8.67
CA SER A 22 -23.31 -41.44 10.08
C SER A 22 -22.86 -42.54 11.07
N MET A 23 -22.40 -43.73 10.63
CA MET A 23 -22.27 -44.89 11.55
C MET A 23 -20.94 -45.68 11.51
N GLN A 24 -19.95 -45.33 10.66
CA GLN A 24 -18.70 -46.12 10.53
C GLN A 24 -17.39 -45.33 10.64
N GLN A 25 -17.42 -44.09 11.15
CA GLN A 25 -16.29 -43.15 11.17
C GLN A 25 -15.03 -43.67 11.89
N ASP A 26 -15.19 -44.24 13.10
CA ASP A 26 -14.08 -44.82 13.87
C ASP A 26 -13.40 -45.96 13.10
N LYS A 27 -14.18 -46.79 12.37
CA LYS A 27 -13.67 -47.91 11.56
C LYS A 27 -12.92 -47.40 10.33
N ILE A 28 -13.42 -46.35 9.69
CA ILE A 28 -12.79 -45.73 8.51
C ILE A 28 -11.46 -45.07 8.93
N LEU A 29 -11.44 -44.32 10.04
CA LEU A 29 -10.21 -43.72 10.56
C LEU A 29 -9.17 -44.80 10.92
N ASP A 30 -9.57 -45.87 11.60
CA ASP A 30 -8.67 -46.98 11.94
C ASP A 30 -8.16 -47.72 10.68
N LYS A 31 -8.96 -47.79 9.60
CA LYS A 31 -8.50 -48.29 8.28
C LYS A 31 -7.47 -47.34 7.64
N ILE A 32 -7.71 -46.03 7.63
CA ILE A 32 -6.78 -45.04 7.06
C ILE A 32 -5.47 -45.02 7.84
N ILE A 33 -5.50 -45.03 9.18
CA ILE A 33 -4.29 -45.09 10.01
C ILE A 33 -3.47 -46.35 9.71
N LYS A 34 -4.13 -47.50 9.53
CA LYS A 34 -3.45 -48.75 9.13
C LYS A 34 -2.84 -48.64 7.73
N ILE A 35 -3.48 -47.94 6.79
CA ILE A 35 -2.92 -47.67 5.46
C ILE A 35 -1.68 -46.78 5.60
N VAL A 36 -1.79 -45.62 6.25
CA VAL A 36 -0.67 -44.67 6.38
C VAL A 36 0.53 -45.28 7.11
N ARG A 37 0.32 -46.17 8.10
CA ARG A 37 1.41 -46.84 8.83
C ARG A 37 2.05 -48.02 8.09
N ASN A 38 1.29 -48.77 7.29
CA ASN A 38 1.76 -50.06 6.74
C ASN A 38 2.17 -50.00 5.27
N THR A 39 2.05 -48.83 4.64
CA THR A 39 2.32 -48.60 3.21
C THR A 39 3.61 -47.79 3.08
N THR A 40 4.45 -48.11 2.10
CA THR A 40 5.68 -47.33 1.87
C THR A 40 5.33 -45.98 1.23
N ARG A 41 6.20 -44.98 1.43
CA ARG A 41 6.00 -43.63 0.85
C ARG A 41 5.81 -43.67 -0.67
N GLU A 42 6.52 -44.56 -1.36
CA GLU A 42 6.44 -44.74 -2.82
C GLU A 42 5.11 -45.33 -3.28
N GLN A 43 4.57 -46.31 -2.54
CA GLN A 43 3.26 -46.90 -2.79
C GLN A 43 2.10 -45.93 -2.53
N LEU A 44 2.26 -45.01 -1.56
CA LEU A 44 1.29 -43.93 -1.32
C LEU A 44 1.32 -42.89 -2.44
N LEU A 45 2.52 -42.51 -2.89
CA LEU A 45 2.73 -41.50 -3.95
C LEU A 45 2.24 -41.94 -5.34
N SER A 46 2.22 -43.24 -5.64
CA SER A 46 1.67 -43.77 -6.89
C SER A 46 0.14 -43.65 -7.00
N ARG A 47 -0.53 -43.25 -5.92
CA ARG A 47 -2.00 -43.12 -5.86
C ARG A 47 -2.46 -41.67 -5.85
N ASP A 48 -3.73 -41.48 -6.19
CA ASP A 48 -4.39 -40.18 -6.18
C ASP A 48 -4.67 -39.75 -4.72
N PRO A 49 -4.13 -38.60 -4.26
CA PRO A 49 -4.35 -38.11 -2.90
C PRO A 49 -5.81 -37.73 -2.61
N ARG A 50 -6.64 -37.53 -3.65
CA ARG A 50 -8.02 -37.00 -3.52
C ARG A 50 -8.87 -37.75 -2.51
N VAL A 51 -8.95 -39.07 -2.63
CA VAL A 51 -9.86 -39.89 -1.80
C VAL A 51 -9.44 -39.85 -0.33
N LEU A 52 -8.17 -40.10 -0.05
CA LEU A 52 -7.65 -40.16 1.33
C LEU A 52 -7.74 -38.81 2.04
N ILE A 53 -7.39 -37.72 1.36
CA ILE A 53 -7.42 -36.37 1.96
C ILE A 53 -8.86 -35.93 2.19
N THR A 54 -9.75 -36.13 1.22
CA THR A 54 -11.19 -35.81 1.38
C THR A 54 -11.80 -36.58 2.56
N CYS A 55 -11.50 -37.88 2.69
CA CYS A 55 -11.98 -38.69 3.81
C CYS A 55 -11.50 -38.15 5.15
N VAL A 56 -10.21 -37.87 5.27
CA VAL A 56 -9.64 -37.40 6.54
C VAL A 56 -10.16 -36.02 6.90
N LEU A 57 -10.34 -35.11 5.93
CA LEU A 57 -10.96 -33.80 6.16
C LEU A 57 -12.40 -33.92 6.66
N ARG A 58 -13.22 -34.76 6.03
CA ARG A 58 -14.62 -34.99 6.47
C ARG A 58 -14.69 -35.61 7.86
N ILE A 59 -13.81 -36.56 8.18
CA ILE A 59 -13.71 -37.17 9.50
C ILE A 59 -13.28 -36.14 10.55
N LEU A 60 -12.29 -35.30 10.22
CA LEU A 60 -11.82 -34.22 11.10
C LEU A 60 -12.96 -33.25 11.43
N PHE A 61 -13.66 -32.79 10.39
CA PHE A 61 -14.78 -31.86 10.52
C PHE A 61 -15.87 -32.42 11.44
N GLN A 62 -16.27 -33.67 11.24
CA GLN A 62 -17.30 -34.30 12.06
C GLN A 62 -16.91 -34.44 13.52
N TYR A 63 -15.64 -34.70 13.82
CA TYR A 63 -15.19 -34.72 15.21
C TYR A 63 -15.19 -33.33 15.84
N GLU A 64 -14.99 -32.26 15.06
CA GLU A 64 -15.09 -30.88 15.52
C GLU A 64 -16.53 -30.46 15.79
N ASP A 65 -17.45 -30.70 14.86
CA ASP A 65 -18.89 -30.49 15.06
C ASP A 65 -19.40 -31.23 16.31
N LEU A 66 -18.97 -32.48 16.47
CA LEU A 66 -19.34 -33.29 17.61
C LEU A 66 -18.69 -32.83 18.92
N LEU A 67 -17.56 -32.09 18.90
CA LEU A 67 -16.98 -31.50 20.11
C LEU A 67 -17.86 -30.36 20.66
N HIS A 68 -18.63 -29.70 19.79
CA HIS A 68 -19.61 -28.69 20.19
C HIS A 68 -20.97 -29.28 20.61
N ALA A 69 -21.23 -30.56 20.31
CA ALA A 69 -22.48 -31.24 20.69
C ALA A 69 -22.35 -32.01 22.02
N GLU A 70 -23.16 -31.65 23.03
CA GLU A 70 -23.16 -32.15 24.43
C GLU A 70 -23.39 -33.67 24.63
N ARG A 71 -23.48 -34.49 23.57
CA ARG A 71 -24.08 -35.84 23.64
C ARG A 71 -23.12 -37.03 23.84
N LEU A 72 -21.78 -36.89 23.97
CA LEU A 72 -20.86 -38.01 24.29
C LEU A 72 -19.66 -37.61 25.18
N CYS A 73 -18.99 -38.60 25.78
CA CYS A 73 -17.76 -38.46 26.57
C CYS A 73 -16.64 -37.69 25.83
N GLU A 74 -16.29 -36.50 26.32
CA GLU A 74 -15.32 -35.57 25.73
C GLU A 74 -13.92 -36.19 25.49
N TRP A 75 -13.44 -37.03 26.43
CA TRP A 75 -12.06 -37.55 26.37
C TRP A 75 -11.81 -38.47 25.17
N LYS A 76 -12.75 -39.39 24.87
CA LYS A 76 -12.62 -40.32 23.75
C LYS A 76 -12.67 -39.56 22.41
N ARG A 77 -13.50 -38.53 22.31
CA ARG A 77 -13.58 -37.63 21.13
C ARG A 77 -12.30 -36.83 20.94
N ARG A 78 -11.80 -36.14 21.98
CA ARG A 78 -10.52 -35.40 21.92
C ARG A 78 -9.33 -36.31 21.54
N ARG A 79 -9.36 -37.58 21.95
CA ARG A 79 -8.35 -38.56 21.52
C ARG A 79 -8.49 -38.93 20.04
N ARG A 80 -9.71 -39.18 19.56
CA ARG A 80 -9.97 -39.50 18.15
C ARG A 80 -9.69 -38.33 17.20
N PHE A 81 -10.08 -37.11 17.59
CA PHE A 81 -9.73 -35.89 16.86
C PHE A 81 -8.21 -35.73 16.71
N ARG A 82 -7.44 -35.89 17.81
CA ARG A 82 -5.98 -35.88 17.75
C ARG A 82 -5.40 -36.95 16.81
N LEU A 83 -5.98 -38.15 16.80
CA LEU A 83 -5.56 -39.22 15.88
C LEU A 83 -5.85 -38.88 14.41
N ALA A 84 -7.01 -38.31 14.12
CA ALA A 84 -7.37 -37.83 12.79
C ALA A 84 -6.43 -36.69 12.35
N ARG A 85 -6.11 -35.74 13.23
CA ARG A 85 -5.19 -34.63 12.95
C ARG A 85 -3.78 -35.13 12.68
N ASN A 86 -3.29 -36.08 13.47
CA ASN A 86 -1.99 -36.71 13.23
C ASN A 86 -1.97 -37.48 11.90
N CYS A 87 -3.08 -38.13 11.54
CA CYS A 87 -3.22 -38.80 10.25
C CYS A 87 -3.22 -37.81 9.09
N TYR A 88 -3.88 -36.67 9.24
CA TYR A 88 -3.86 -35.58 8.26
C TYR A 88 -2.44 -35.05 8.04
N HIS A 89 -1.71 -34.71 9.11
CA HIS A 89 -0.30 -34.29 8.99
C HIS A 89 0.59 -35.37 8.37
N ALA A 90 0.38 -36.65 8.68
CA ALA A 90 1.14 -37.75 8.08
C ALA A 90 0.88 -37.90 6.57
N LEU A 91 -0.35 -37.65 6.12
CA LEU A 91 -0.69 -37.61 4.71
C LEU A 91 -0.07 -36.39 4.02
N LEU A 92 -0.18 -35.21 4.63
CA LEU A 92 0.43 -33.98 4.12
C LEU A 92 1.95 -34.13 3.93
N THR A 93 2.66 -34.58 4.97
CA THR A 93 4.12 -34.80 4.91
C THR A 93 4.55 -35.82 3.85
N SER A 94 3.67 -36.78 3.54
CA SER A 94 3.92 -37.79 2.51
C SER A 94 3.69 -37.26 1.09
N TYR A 95 2.55 -36.60 0.85
CA TYR A 95 2.11 -36.19 -0.49
C TYR A 95 2.62 -34.81 -0.94
N LEU A 96 2.72 -33.83 -0.03
CA LEU A 96 3.05 -32.45 -0.38
C LEU A 96 4.36 -32.29 -1.16
N PRO A 97 5.46 -33.01 -0.86
CA PRO A 97 6.73 -32.80 -1.57
C PRO A 97 6.74 -33.19 -3.05
N LYS A 98 5.79 -34.01 -3.52
CA LYS A 98 5.73 -34.43 -4.94
C LYS A 98 4.40 -34.13 -5.63
N LYS A 99 3.32 -33.92 -4.87
CA LYS A 99 1.95 -33.74 -5.38
C LYS A 99 1.26 -32.52 -4.73
N SER A 100 2.00 -31.44 -4.50
CA SER A 100 1.48 -30.22 -3.87
C SER A 100 0.20 -29.70 -4.53
N HIS A 101 0.17 -29.59 -5.86
CA HIS A 101 -1.00 -29.12 -6.60
C HIS A 101 -2.24 -30.01 -6.38
N GLU A 102 -2.13 -31.33 -6.53
CA GLU A 102 -3.25 -32.27 -6.35
C GLU A 102 -3.82 -32.20 -4.92
N VAL A 103 -2.94 -32.10 -3.91
CA VAL A 103 -3.33 -31.99 -2.50
C VAL A 103 -4.07 -30.69 -2.22
N VAL A 104 -3.49 -29.56 -2.62
CA VAL A 104 -4.09 -28.22 -2.37
C VAL A 104 -5.41 -28.10 -3.13
N GLN A 105 -5.47 -28.56 -4.39
CA GLN A 105 -6.70 -28.60 -5.17
C GLN A 105 -7.78 -29.44 -4.46
N THR A 106 -7.43 -30.61 -3.93
CA THR A 106 -8.37 -31.45 -3.17
C THR A 106 -8.91 -30.72 -1.94
N ILE A 107 -8.04 -30.07 -1.15
CA ILE A 107 -8.45 -29.35 0.06
C ILE A 107 -9.39 -28.21 -0.30
N VAL A 108 -8.99 -27.33 -1.24
CA VAL A 108 -9.80 -26.18 -1.68
C VAL A 108 -11.14 -26.65 -2.24
N THR A 109 -11.16 -27.65 -3.13
CA THR A 109 -12.41 -28.19 -3.68
C THR A 109 -13.31 -28.84 -2.63
N THR A 110 -12.75 -29.45 -1.59
CA THR A 110 -13.52 -30.02 -0.47
C THR A 110 -14.14 -28.92 0.38
N ILE A 111 -13.39 -27.85 0.68
CA ILE A 111 -13.88 -26.67 1.41
C ILE A 111 -15.08 -26.05 0.68
N TYR A 112 -15.01 -25.92 -0.65
CA TYR A 112 -16.11 -25.43 -1.46
C TYR A 112 -17.30 -26.40 -1.49
N ARG A 113 -17.07 -27.67 -1.86
CA ARG A 113 -18.15 -28.65 -2.07
C ARG A 113 -18.93 -28.94 -0.80
N ASP A 114 -18.22 -29.07 0.32
CA ASP A 114 -18.81 -29.46 1.60
C ASP A 114 -19.14 -28.21 2.47
N ARG A 115 -19.04 -26.99 1.92
CA ARG A 115 -19.29 -25.69 2.60
C ARG A 115 -18.61 -25.53 3.95
N LEU A 116 -17.39 -26.05 4.07
CA LEU A 116 -16.62 -26.03 5.33
C LEU A 116 -16.24 -24.61 5.77
N TRP A 117 -16.33 -23.62 4.88
CA TRP A 117 -16.07 -22.21 5.16
C TRP A 117 -17.04 -21.60 6.18
N GLU A 118 -18.17 -22.24 6.49
CA GLU A 118 -19.05 -21.83 7.61
C GLU A 118 -18.34 -21.98 8.98
N PHE A 119 -17.30 -22.82 9.04
CA PHE A 119 -16.51 -23.11 10.23
C PHE A 119 -15.10 -22.52 10.06
N GLU A 120 -15.00 -21.21 10.31
CA GLU A 120 -13.80 -20.40 10.07
C GLU A 120 -12.57 -20.98 10.80
N THR A 121 -12.72 -21.32 12.09
CA THR A 121 -11.64 -21.91 12.92
C THR A 121 -11.09 -23.21 12.36
N PHE A 122 -11.97 -24.10 11.89
CA PHE A 122 -11.59 -25.38 11.33
C PHE A 122 -10.78 -25.22 10.05
N CYS A 123 -11.30 -24.42 9.13
CA CYS A 123 -10.65 -24.16 7.85
C CYS A 123 -9.30 -23.46 8.05
N PHE A 124 -9.21 -22.56 9.01
CA PHE A 124 -7.96 -21.92 9.40
C PHE A 124 -6.94 -22.94 9.92
N GLU A 125 -7.31 -23.82 10.87
CA GLU A 125 -6.42 -24.87 11.39
C GLU A 125 -5.90 -25.83 10.30
N ILE A 126 -6.77 -26.24 9.37
CA ILE A 126 -6.39 -27.08 8.23
C ILE A 126 -5.38 -26.36 7.34
N THR A 127 -5.63 -25.08 7.04
CA THR A 127 -4.81 -24.34 6.10
C THR A 127 -3.46 -23.96 6.73
N CYS A 128 -3.41 -23.64 8.02
CA CYS A 128 -2.16 -23.50 8.77
C CYS A 128 -1.35 -24.81 8.77
N SER A 129 -2.01 -25.94 9.03
CA SER A 129 -1.35 -27.26 9.00
C SER A 129 -0.75 -27.58 7.62
N LEU A 130 -1.40 -27.14 6.55
CA LEU A 130 -0.93 -27.25 5.17
C LEU A 130 0.28 -26.33 4.91
N LEU A 131 0.25 -25.09 5.40
CA LEU A 131 1.35 -24.13 5.29
C LEU A 131 2.58 -24.57 6.11
N ASP A 132 2.39 -25.05 7.34
CA ASP A 132 3.46 -25.50 8.23
C ASP A 132 4.28 -26.61 7.59
N VAL A 133 3.61 -27.61 7.02
CA VAL A 133 4.27 -28.71 6.29
C VAL A 133 4.84 -28.22 4.94
N GLY A 134 4.26 -27.17 4.38
CA GLY A 134 4.68 -26.52 3.15
C GLY A 134 5.94 -25.67 3.24
N THR A 135 6.30 -25.18 4.43
CA THR A 135 7.46 -24.30 4.65
C THR A 135 8.77 -24.93 4.17
N THR A 136 8.88 -26.26 4.17
CA THR A 136 10.06 -26.98 3.65
C THR A 136 10.18 -26.92 2.12
N ASN A 137 9.09 -26.59 1.42
CA ASN A 137 9.01 -26.55 -0.05
C ASN A 137 8.94 -25.11 -0.61
N GLY A 138 9.19 -24.10 0.23
CA GLY A 138 9.38 -22.69 -0.12
C GLY A 138 8.19 -22.00 -0.78
N GLY A 139 7.37 -21.24 -0.04
CA GLY A 139 6.45 -20.19 -0.54
C GLY A 139 5.36 -20.55 -1.58
N SER A 140 5.44 -21.69 -2.25
CA SER A 140 4.63 -22.04 -3.43
C SER A 140 3.20 -22.44 -3.07
N ILE A 141 2.98 -22.95 -1.85
CA ILE A 141 1.67 -23.45 -1.42
C ILE A 141 0.64 -22.32 -1.26
N ILE A 142 1.01 -21.19 -0.66
CA ILE A 142 0.08 -20.06 -0.54
C ILE A 142 -0.27 -19.49 -1.93
N ASN A 143 0.73 -19.43 -2.82
CA ASN A 143 0.54 -19.03 -4.21
C ASN A 143 -0.46 -19.97 -4.92
N LEU A 144 -0.34 -21.28 -4.71
CA LEU A 144 -1.28 -22.27 -5.23
C LEU A 144 -2.69 -22.10 -4.66
N ILE A 145 -2.83 -21.87 -3.34
CA ILE A 145 -4.13 -21.61 -2.71
C ILE A 145 -4.80 -20.39 -3.34
N ILE A 146 -4.06 -19.28 -3.47
CA ILE A 146 -4.57 -18.04 -4.04
C ILE A 146 -4.93 -18.22 -5.52
N ASN A 147 -4.12 -18.95 -6.30
CA ASN A 147 -4.42 -19.24 -7.70
C ASN A 147 -5.70 -20.07 -7.87
N LEU A 148 -5.91 -21.09 -7.04
CA LEU A 148 -7.10 -21.92 -7.10
C LEU A 148 -8.35 -21.14 -6.66
N ILE A 149 -8.23 -20.29 -5.63
CA ILE A 149 -9.31 -19.40 -5.21
C ILE A 149 -9.61 -18.39 -6.33
N TRP A 150 -8.57 -17.82 -6.97
CA TRP A 150 -8.72 -16.96 -8.15
C TRP A 150 -9.54 -17.66 -9.23
N GLU A 151 -9.16 -18.87 -9.65
CA GLU A 151 -9.85 -19.61 -10.71
C GLU A 151 -11.33 -19.81 -10.38
N LYS A 152 -11.64 -20.09 -9.11
CA LYS A 152 -13.00 -20.23 -8.61
C LYS A 152 -13.77 -18.91 -8.58
N LEU A 153 -13.16 -17.81 -8.13
CA LEU A 153 -13.77 -16.48 -8.11
C LEU A 153 -14.09 -15.95 -9.51
N THR A 154 -13.30 -16.33 -10.51
CA THR A 154 -13.55 -15.98 -11.92
C THR A 154 -14.56 -16.90 -12.62
N SER A 155 -15.00 -17.99 -11.98
CA SER A 155 -15.96 -18.90 -12.60
C SER A 155 -17.38 -18.30 -12.63
N PRO A 156 -18.13 -18.48 -13.74
CA PRO A 156 -19.44 -17.82 -13.92
C PRO A 156 -20.55 -18.39 -13.03
N GLU A 157 -20.34 -19.56 -12.41
CA GLU A 157 -21.35 -20.31 -11.66
C GLU A 157 -21.31 -20.06 -10.14
N LEU A 158 -20.40 -19.21 -9.65
CA LEU A 158 -20.16 -19.05 -8.21
C LEU A 158 -21.19 -18.14 -7.53
N ASP A 159 -21.77 -18.62 -6.43
CA ASP A 159 -22.60 -17.79 -5.55
C ASP A 159 -21.76 -16.77 -4.76
N VAL A 160 -22.32 -15.59 -4.52
CA VAL A 160 -21.62 -14.47 -3.86
C VAL A 160 -21.34 -14.78 -2.40
N GLU A 161 -22.25 -15.49 -1.71
CA GLU A 161 -22.06 -15.86 -0.31
C GLU A 161 -20.97 -16.93 -0.16
N GLU A 162 -20.92 -17.91 -1.06
CA GLU A 162 -19.85 -18.91 -1.10
C GLU A 162 -18.48 -18.25 -1.36
N ALA A 163 -18.42 -17.26 -2.26
CA ALA A 163 -17.22 -16.48 -2.51
C ALA A 163 -16.77 -15.68 -1.28
N ARG A 164 -17.71 -15.08 -0.54
CA ARG A 164 -17.41 -14.34 0.70
C ARG A 164 -16.86 -15.24 1.79
N GLY A 165 -17.46 -16.42 1.99
CA GLY A 165 -16.99 -17.39 2.97
C GLY A 165 -15.52 -17.75 2.76
N VAL A 166 -15.13 -18.04 1.51
CA VAL A 166 -13.74 -18.38 1.21
C VAL A 166 -12.79 -17.19 1.29
N LEU A 167 -13.25 -15.98 0.95
CA LEU A 167 -12.44 -14.77 1.16
C LEU A 167 -12.17 -14.49 2.64
N ARG A 168 -13.09 -14.82 3.56
CA ARG A 168 -12.84 -14.67 5.00
C ARG A 168 -11.71 -15.57 5.50
N LEU A 169 -11.64 -16.80 5.00
CA LEU A 169 -10.52 -17.70 5.29
C LEU A 169 -9.18 -17.10 4.82
N LEU A 170 -9.20 -16.40 3.68
CA LEU A 170 -8.02 -15.67 3.22
C LEU A 170 -7.66 -14.48 4.10
N TYR A 171 -8.60 -13.82 4.79
CA TYR A 171 -8.26 -12.68 5.65
C TYR A 171 -7.33 -13.10 6.77
N GLU A 172 -7.70 -14.14 7.51
CA GLU A 172 -6.94 -14.64 8.65
C GLU A 172 -5.59 -15.20 8.20
N LEU A 173 -5.58 -15.91 7.07
CA LEU A 173 -4.37 -16.47 6.51
C LEU A 173 -3.39 -15.39 6.03
N LEU A 174 -3.88 -14.36 5.34
CA LEU A 174 -3.06 -13.25 4.84
C LEU A 174 -2.59 -12.31 5.96
N ASP A 175 -3.29 -12.23 7.09
CA ASP A 175 -2.90 -11.40 8.24
C ASP A 175 -1.80 -12.02 9.11
N LEU A 176 -1.44 -13.29 8.86
CA LEU A 176 -0.40 -14.00 9.59
C LEU A 176 0.75 -14.44 8.70
N HIS A 177 0.56 -14.45 7.38
CA HIS A 177 1.56 -14.95 6.45
C HIS A 177 2.63 -13.91 6.15
N GLU A 178 3.88 -14.24 6.49
CA GLU A 178 5.06 -13.48 6.06
C GLU A 178 5.48 -13.87 4.65
N TRP A 179 5.44 -12.90 3.73
CA TRP A 179 5.70 -13.14 2.33
C TRP A 179 7.21 -13.20 2.03
N PRO A 180 7.68 -14.23 1.30
CA PRO A 180 9.08 -14.30 0.91
C PRO A 180 9.38 -13.35 -0.25
N ALA A 181 10.60 -12.82 -0.29
CA ALA A 181 11.09 -11.93 -1.36
C ALA A 181 11.44 -12.71 -2.65
N THR A 182 10.47 -13.40 -3.25
CA THR A 182 10.65 -14.23 -4.46
C THR A 182 9.86 -13.67 -5.65
N GLN A 183 10.22 -14.09 -6.87
CA GLN A 183 9.47 -13.75 -8.09
C GLN A 183 8.06 -14.33 -8.09
N GLU A 184 7.84 -15.48 -7.45
CA GLU A 184 6.50 -16.06 -7.33
C GLU A 184 5.58 -15.18 -6.51
N THR A 185 6.08 -14.60 -5.41
CA THR A 185 5.32 -13.64 -4.60
C THR A 185 4.91 -12.43 -5.43
N VAL A 186 5.80 -11.90 -6.27
CA VAL A 186 5.47 -10.79 -7.18
C VAL A 186 4.32 -11.17 -8.11
N ALA A 187 4.39 -12.34 -8.75
CA ALA A 187 3.33 -12.81 -9.63
C ALA A 187 1.99 -12.98 -8.90
N THR A 188 2.01 -13.43 -7.64
CA THR A 188 0.81 -13.56 -6.82
C THR A 188 0.23 -12.20 -6.42
N ILE A 189 1.07 -11.24 -6.02
CA ILE A 189 0.63 -9.86 -5.73
C ILE A 189 -0.01 -9.23 -6.97
N GLU A 190 0.62 -9.36 -8.14
CA GLU A 190 0.05 -8.84 -9.39
C GLU A 190 -1.30 -9.47 -9.71
N LYS A 191 -1.48 -10.76 -9.45
CA LYS A 191 -2.79 -11.41 -9.55
C LYS A 191 -3.78 -10.79 -8.58
N ILE A 192 -3.49 -10.68 -7.28
CA ILE A 192 -4.44 -10.10 -6.31
C ILE A 192 -4.83 -8.67 -6.72
N LEU A 193 -3.86 -7.85 -7.17
CA LEU A 193 -4.11 -6.51 -7.68
C LEU A 193 -5.01 -6.51 -8.91
N ASN A 194 -4.82 -7.44 -9.84
CA ASN A 194 -5.68 -7.60 -11.02
C ASN A 194 -7.12 -7.99 -10.63
N LEU A 195 -7.34 -8.85 -9.60
CA LEU A 195 -8.70 -9.16 -9.10
C LEU A 195 -9.37 -7.88 -8.64
N PHE A 196 -8.64 -7.12 -7.85
CA PHE A 196 -9.15 -5.92 -7.23
C PHE A 196 -9.48 -4.87 -8.29
N GLN A 197 -8.60 -4.68 -9.28
CA GLN A 197 -8.85 -3.78 -10.40
C GLN A 197 -10.10 -4.19 -11.20
N MET A 198 -10.23 -5.49 -11.53
CA MET A 198 -11.42 -6.03 -12.21
C MET A 198 -12.70 -5.83 -11.39
N SER A 199 -12.62 -5.92 -10.06
CA SER A 199 -13.76 -5.67 -9.18
C SER A 199 -14.24 -4.22 -9.19
N ILE A 200 -13.32 -3.27 -9.39
CA ILE A 200 -13.63 -1.83 -9.45
C ILE A 200 -14.25 -1.46 -10.81
N ILE A 201 -13.62 -1.88 -11.91
CA ILE A 201 -14.06 -1.52 -13.28
C ILE A 201 -15.48 -2.06 -13.55
N ASN A 202 -15.79 -3.27 -13.10
CA ASN A 202 -17.12 -3.86 -13.27
C ASN A 202 -18.24 -3.16 -12.51
N ALA A 203 -17.94 -2.56 -11.35
CA ALA A 203 -18.95 -1.86 -10.55
C ALA A 203 -19.48 -0.61 -11.26
N GLN A 204 -18.73 -0.05 -12.21
CA GLN A 204 -19.02 1.25 -12.80
C GLN A 204 -19.37 1.20 -14.30
N SER A 205 -19.51 0.01 -14.90
CA SER A 205 -19.84 -0.18 -16.33
C SER A 205 -18.89 0.55 -17.30
N VAL A 206 -17.65 0.82 -16.86
CA VAL A 206 -16.68 1.55 -17.68
C VAL A 206 -16.02 0.58 -18.66
N LYS A 207 -16.28 0.77 -19.96
CA LYS A 207 -15.49 0.15 -21.03
C LYS A 207 -14.12 0.82 -21.11
N LEU A 208 -13.24 0.57 -20.15
CA LEU A 208 -11.82 0.84 -20.38
C LEU A 208 -11.31 -0.22 -21.35
N ASN A 209 -10.66 0.19 -22.43
CA ASN A 209 -10.11 -0.65 -23.52
C ASN A 209 -8.93 -1.54 -23.06
N PHE A 210 -9.04 -2.20 -21.92
CA PHE A 210 -8.06 -3.17 -21.49
C PHE A 210 -8.28 -4.50 -22.22
N LEU A 211 -7.18 -5.14 -22.59
CA LEU A 211 -7.07 -6.53 -23.05
C LEU A 211 -7.46 -7.57 -21.97
N LEU A 212 -8.22 -7.16 -20.94
CA LEU A 212 -8.64 -8.01 -19.84
C LEU A 212 -9.98 -8.67 -20.18
N PRO A 213 -10.18 -9.96 -19.85
CA PRO A 213 -11.46 -10.63 -20.04
C PRO A 213 -12.57 -9.86 -19.31
N THR A 214 -13.78 -9.82 -19.90
CA THR A 214 -14.96 -9.26 -19.24
C THR A 214 -15.16 -9.94 -17.88
N PRO A 215 -15.01 -9.24 -16.74
CA PRO A 215 -15.07 -9.89 -15.44
C PRO A 215 -16.52 -10.27 -15.09
N PRO A 216 -16.75 -11.28 -14.23
CA PRO A 216 -18.10 -11.63 -13.79
C PRO A 216 -18.72 -10.52 -12.91
N PRO A 217 -20.02 -10.24 -13.02
CA PRO A 217 -20.70 -9.17 -12.27
C PRO A 217 -20.74 -9.41 -10.75
N SER A 218 -20.58 -10.66 -10.31
CA SER A 218 -20.45 -11.05 -8.90
C SER A 218 -19.23 -10.44 -8.22
N LEU A 219 -18.15 -10.16 -8.96
CA LEU A 219 -16.88 -9.68 -8.42
C LEU A 219 -17.00 -8.28 -7.80
N ALA A 220 -17.85 -7.41 -8.35
CA ALA A 220 -18.11 -6.08 -7.79
C ALA A 220 -18.66 -6.15 -6.35
N LYS A 221 -19.47 -7.17 -6.04
CA LYS A 221 -20.04 -7.40 -4.69
C LYS A 221 -19.01 -7.90 -3.67
N LEU A 222 -17.84 -8.33 -4.13
CA LEU A 222 -16.72 -8.85 -3.34
C LEU A 222 -15.60 -7.81 -3.14
N ARG A 223 -15.74 -6.61 -3.69
CA ARG A 223 -14.72 -5.56 -3.65
C ARG A 223 -14.20 -5.28 -2.23
N LYS A 224 -15.10 -5.11 -1.26
CA LYS A 224 -14.69 -4.82 0.13
C LYS A 224 -13.92 -5.97 0.75
N SER A 225 -14.29 -7.20 0.39
CA SER A 225 -13.56 -8.40 0.81
C SER A 225 -12.14 -8.43 0.23
N LEU A 226 -12.01 -8.12 -1.06
CA LEU A 226 -10.70 -8.05 -1.73
C LEU A 226 -9.82 -6.92 -1.19
N GLU A 227 -10.40 -5.78 -0.81
CA GLU A 227 -9.68 -4.70 -0.14
C GLU A 227 -9.06 -5.18 1.18
N VAL A 228 -9.80 -5.94 2.00
CA VAL A 228 -9.28 -6.48 3.27
C VAL A 228 -8.13 -7.46 3.00
N CYS A 229 -8.28 -8.37 2.03
CA CYS A 229 -7.18 -9.26 1.61
C CYS A 229 -5.92 -8.47 1.21
N LEU A 230 -6.08 -7.39 0.44
CA LEU A 230 -4.96 -6.56 0.01
C LEU A 230 -4.27 -5.86 1.19
N ARG A 231 -5.04 -5.30 2.14
CA ARG A 231 -4.46 -4.65 3.32
C ARG A 231 -3.67 -5.63 4.19
N ASN A 232 -4.21 -6.83 4.41
CA ASN A 232 -3.53 -7.88 5.17
C ASN A 232 -2.28 -8.36 4.44
N THR A 233 -2.34 -8.49 3.11
CA THR A 233 -1.16 -8.78 2.27
C THR A 233 -0.08 -7.72 2.48
N ILE A 234 -0.41 -6.44 2.28
CA ILE A 234 0.52 -5.30 2.39
C ILE A 234 1.23 -5.25 3.74
N LYS A 235 0.53 -5.55 4.84
CA LYS A 235 1.08 -5.53 6.20
C LYS A 235 2.31 -6.44 6.37
N HIS A 236 2.38 -7.53 5.61
CA HIS A 236 3.42 -8.55 5.72
C HIS A 236 4.30 -8.66 4.46
N LEU A 237 4.24 -7.68 3.56
CA LEU A 237 5.09 -7.65 2.37
C LEU A 237 6.51 -7.13 2.68
N PRO A 238 7.55 -7.73 2.09
CA PRO A 238 8.88 -7.15 2.01
C PRO A 238 8.87 -5.74 1.41
N ASN A 239 9.79 -4.89 1.86
CA ASN A 239 9.86 -3.48 1.47
C ASN A 239 9.91 -3.28 -0.05
N ASP A 240 10.73 -4.06 -0.77
CA ASP A 240 10.87 -3.95 -2.23
C ASP A 240 9.58 -4.33 -2.98
N GLN A 241 8.78 -5.25 -2.42
CA GLN A 241 7.53 -5.69 -3.03
C GLN A 241 6.38 -4.71 -2.77
N LEU A 242 6.44 -3.91 -1.70
CA LEU A 242 5.51 -2.79 -1.49
C LEU A 242 5.58 -1.79 -2.64
N LEU A 243 6.78 -1.55 -3.18
CA LEU A 243 6.95 -0.66 -4.33
C LEU A 243 6.25 -1.16 -5.59
N ILE A 244 6.05 -2.48 -5.74
CA ILE A 244 5.30 -3.05 -6.86
C ILE A 244 3.81 -2.71 -6.73
N VAL A 245 3.25 -2.80 -5.52
CA VAL A 245 1.88 -2.36 -5.22
C VAL A 245 1.70 -0.88 -5.54
N VAL A 246 2.61 -0.05 -5.02
CA VAL A 246 2.62 1.40 -5.27
C VAL A 246 2.70 1.69 -6.76
N GLN A 247 3.64 1.07 -7.48
CA GLN A 247 3.83 1.27 -8.92
C GLN A 247 2.56 0.92 -9.71
N ARG A 248 1.93 -0.22 -9.44
CA ARG A 248 0.73 -0.67 -10.16
C ARG A 248 -0.45 0.26 -9.92
N MET A 249 -0.71 0.65 -8.68
CA MET A 249 -1.81 1.55 -8.33
C MET A 249 -1.56 3.01 -8.78
N CYS A 250 -0.32 3.48 -8.77
CA CYS A 250 0.05 4.75 -9.41
C CYS A 250 -0.19 4.70 -10.92
N ALA A 251 0.16 3.59 -11.58
CA ALA A 251 -0.12 3.41 -13.01
C ALA A 251 -1.63 3.45 -13.29
N TRP A 252 -2.48 2.88 -12.42
CA TRP A 252 -3.93 2.98 -12.57
C TRP A 252 -4.42 4.43 -12.54
N SER A 253 -3.86 5.26 -11.65
CA SER A 253 -4.23 6.67 -11.49
C SER A 253 -3.91 7.54 -12.70
N VAL A 254 -3.07 7.05 -13.61
CA VAL A 254 -2.51 7.79 -14.75
C VAL A 254 -3.17 7.39 -16.08
N ILE A 255 -4.01 6.36 -16.08
CA ILE A 255 -4.73 5.92 -17.28
C ILE A 255 -5.69 7.03 -17.76
N ALA A 256 -5.79 7.21 -19.07
CA ALA A 256 -6.75 8.12 -19.67
C ALA A 256 -8.20 7.78 -19.25
N ASP A 257 -9.02 8.81 -19.06
CA ASP A 257 -10.46 8.70 -18.73
C ASP A 257 -10.78 8.01 -17.38
N ILE A 258 -9.84 7.98 -16.43
CA ILE A 258 -10.15 7.52 -15.08
C ILE A 258 -11.04 8.55 -14.35
N THR A 259 -12.11 8.07 -13.71
CA THR A 259 -13.02 8.92 -12.94
C THR A 259 -12.54 9.06 -11.49
N ASP A 260 -12.90 10.16 -10.85
CA ASP A 260 -12.61 10.39 -9.43
C ASP A 260 -13.19 9.28 -8.53
N GLU A 261 -14.32 8.68 -8.93
CA GLU A 261 -14.93 7.55 -8.22
C GLU A 261 -14.01 6.33 -8.18
N ILE A 262 -13.37 5.96 -9.30
CA ILE A 262 -12.42 4.82 -9.35
C ILE A 262 -11.25 5.08 -8.39
N ILE A 263 -10.75 6.32 -8.38
CA ILE A 263 -9.60 6.70 -7.54
C ILE A 263 -9.95 6.57 -6.06
N LEU A 264 -11.17 6.95 -5.65
CA LEU A 264 -11.62 6.80 -4.26
C LEU A 264 -11.65 5.33 -3.81
N GLU A 265 -11.85 4.38 -4.72
CA GLU A 265 -11.91 2.96 -4.38
C GLU A 265 -10.57 2.34 -3.98
N PHE A 266 -9.47 2.77 -4.60
CA PHE A 266 -8.14 2.22 -4.32
C PHE A 266 -7.18 3.20 -3.62
N GLY A 267 -7.48 4.50 -3.61
CA GLY A 267 -6.58 5.54 -3.11
C GLY A 267 -6.11 5.32 -1.68
N SER A 268 -7.01 4.87 -0.79
CA SER A 268 -6.66 4.57 0.60
C SER A 268 -5.78 3.33 0.77
N ILE A 269 -5.78 2.40 -0.19
CA ILE A 269 -4.88 1.24 -0.20
C ILE A 269 -3.51 1.66 -0.72
N LEU A 270 -3.48 2.50 -1.76
CA LEU A 270 -2.24 3.08 -2.27
C LEU A 270 -1.52 3.93 -1.22
N GLU A 271 -2.25 4.81 -0.52
CA GLU A 271 -1.70 5.56 0.62
C GLU A 271 -1.17 4.62 1.72
N TYR A 272 -1.89 3.53 2.03
CA TYR A 272 -1.47 2.56 3.03
C TYR A 272 -0.21 1.79 2.62
N ALA A 273 -0.10 1.37 1.36
CA ALA A 273 1.10 0.72 0.83
C ALA A 273 2.32 1.65 0.90
N ALA A 274 2.14 2.92 0.54
CA ALA A 274 3.19 3.93 0.62
C ALA A 274 3.61 4.22 2.07
N TYR A 275 2.65 4.29 3.00
CA TYR A 275 2.90 4.47 4.42
C TYR A 275 3.65 3.30 5.06
N THR A 276 3.33 2.07 4.63
CA THR A 276 3.96 0.85 5.18
C THR A 276 5.41 0.70 4.71
N HIS A 277 5.75 1.27 3.54
CA HIS A 277 7.09 1.23 2.98
C HIS A 277 8.07 2.09 3.79
N GLN A 278 9.23 1.50 4.12
CA GLN A 278 10.32 2.20 4.80
C GLN A 278 11.27 2.81 3.78
N ALA A 279 11.34 4.14 3.75
CA ALA A 279 12.17 4.87 2.81
C ALA A 279 13.67 4.79 3.16
N GLY A 280 14.44 4.15 2.27
CA GLY A 280 15.90 4.04 2.32
C GLY A 280 16.60 5.17 1.58
N LEU A 281 17.27 4.85 0.47
CA LEU A 281 17.78 5.83 -0.49
C LEU A 281 16.69 6.19 -1.50
N PHE A 282 16.60 7.46 -1.89
CA PHE A 282 15.54 7.90 -2.81
C PHE A 282 15.64 7.29 -4.20
N GLU A 283 16.84 6.94 -4.67
CA GLU A 283 17.00 6.21 -5.94
C GLU A 283 16.41 4.80 -5.93
N GLN A 284 16.31 4.16 -4.75
CA GLN A 284 15.75 2.82 -4.59
C GLN A 284 14.22 2.88 -4.49
N THR A 285 13.70 3.87 -3.76
CA THR A 285 12.25 4.08 -3.59
C THR A 285 11.60 4.66 -4.84
N PHE A 286 12.21 5.70 -5.42
CA PHE A 286 11.71 6.39 -6.60
C PHE A 286 12.38 5.84 -7.85
N THR A 287 12.02 4.59 -8.17
CA THR A 287 12.49 3.92 -9.39
C THR A 287 12.15 4.73 -10.64
N THR A 288 12.80 4.39 -11.76
CA THR A 288 12.56 5.01 -13.08
C THR A 288 11.11 4.90 -13.56
N VAL A 289 10.29 4.06 -12.93
CA VAL A 289 8.86 3.91 -13.22
C VAL A 289 8.00 4.68 -12.21
N ILE A 290 8.29 4.55 -10.91
CA ILE A 290 7.47 5.18 -9.85
C ILE A 290 7.60 6.70 -9.91
N PHE A 291 8.80 7.24 -10.10
CA PHE A 291 9.01 8.68 -10.07
C PHE A 291 8.22 9.41 -11.17
N PRO A 292 8.30 9.02 -12.47
CA PRO A 292 7.49 9.67 -13.50
C PRO A 292 5.98 9.56 -13.26
N LEU A 293 5.49 8.42 -12.76
CA LEU A 293 4.07 8.24 -12.45
C LEU A 293 3.62 9.22 -11.35
N LEU A 294 4.38 9.34 -10.27
CA LEU A 294 4.08 10.32 -9.20
C LEU A 294 4.14 11.76 -9.71
N MET A 295 5.12 12.09 -10.54
CA MET A 295 5.24 13.42 -11.14
C MET A 295 4.05 13.73 -12.06
N GLN A 296 3.54 12.74 -12.80
CA GLN A 296 2.34 12.90 -13.60
C GLN A 296 1.08 13.06 -12.75
N MET A 297 0.96 12.29 -11.66
CA MET A 297 -0.15 12.43 -10.71
C MET A 297 -0.16 13.83 -10.07
N ILE A 298 1.00 14.30 -9.60
CA ILE A 298 1.16 15.64 -9.00
C ILE A 298 0.91 16.75 -10.03
N GLY A 299 1.35 16.58 -11.27
CA GLY A 299 1.09 17.54 -12.34
C GLY A 299 -0.32 17.49 -12.94
N SER A 300 -1.19 16.60 -12.47
CA SER A 300 -2.52 16.36 -13.05
C SER A 300 -3.47 17.56 -12.87
N SER A 301 -4.38 17.73 -13.83
CA SER A 301 -5.49 18.68 -13.74
C SER A 301 -6.66 18.19 -12.87
N SER A 302 -6.72 16.90 -12.52
CA SER A 302 -7.68 16.40 -11.52
C SER A 302 -7.18 16.71 -10.11
N ARG A 303 -8.02 17.37 -9.31
CA ARG A 303 -7.75 17.68 -7.89
C ARG A 303 -7.49 16.41 -7.08
N LEU A 304 -8.24 15.33 -7.34
CA LEU A 304 -8.13 14.10 -6.58
C LEU A 304 -6.84 13.33 -6.92
N ILE A 305 -6.49 13.23 -8.20
CA ILE A 305 -5.23 12.60 -8.64
C ILE A 305 -4.03 13.37 -8.07
N ASN A 306 -4.09 14.71 -8.15
CA ASN A 306 -3.07 15.60 -7.59
C ASN A 306 -2.89 15.41 -6.08
N LEU A 307 -4.00 15.37 -5.33
CA LEU A 307 -4.00 15.16 -3.88
C LEU A 307 -3.37 13.81 -3.53
N LEU A 308 -3.82 12.74 -4.19
CA LEU A 308 -3.33 11.38 -3.98
C LEU A 308 -1.84 11.28 -4.30
N GLY A 309 -1.40 11.83 -5.44
CA GLY A 309 0.00 11.82 -5.87
C GLY A 309 0.91 12.51 -4.86
N ASN A 310 0.49 13.67 -4.33
CA ASN A 310 1.24 14.33 -3.28
C ASN A 310 1.29 13.50 -1.99
N ARG A 311 0.17 12.94 -1.51
CA ARG A 311 0.15 12.13 -0.28
C ARG A 311 1.03 10.89 -0.37
N VAL A 312 0.99 10.19 -1.50
CA VAL A 312 1.85 9.02 -1.75
C VAL A 312 3.31 9.44 -1.74
N LEU A 313 3.66 10.52 -2.44
CA LEU A 313 5.02 11.05 -2.42
C LEU A 313 5.46 11.44 -1.00
N GLN A 314 4.59 12.07 -0.21
CA GLN A 314 4.88 12.44 1.19
C GLN A 314 5.23 11.22 2.04
N TYR A 315 4.44 10.13 1.97
CA TYR A 315 4.73 8.91 2.73
C TYR A 315 6.05 8.25 2.30
N LEU A 316 6.38 8.30 1.00
CA LEU A 316 7.64 7.75 0.48
C LEU A 316 8.86 8.66 0.75
N LEU A 317 8.64 9.95 1.03
CA LEU A 317 9.70 10.92 1.35
C LEU A 317 9.99 11.02 2.84
N ASP A 318 8.95 11.07 3.69
CA ASP A 318 9.04 11.49 5.08
C ASP A 318 9.59 10.40 6.00
N ARG A 319 10.91 10.28 6.07
CA ARG A 319 11.61 9.28 6.89
C ARG A 319 11.48 9.56 8.38
N ARG A 320 11.03 10.76 8.76
CA ARG A 320 11.14 11.27 10.14
C ARG A 320 9.82 11.71 10.76
N ASP A 321 8.71 11.50 10.04
CA ASP A 321 7.34 11.80 10.48
C ASP A 321 7.13 13.31 10.74
N ASN A 322 7.60 14.14 9.81
CA ASN A 322 7.45 15.59 9.85
C ASN A 322 6.14 16.09 9.21
N ARG A 323 5.40 15.25 8.47
CA ARG A 323 4.21 15.64 7.69
C ARG A 323 3.18 16.41 8.51
N ALA A 324 2.89 15.95 9.73
CA ALA A 324 1.92 16.60 10.62
C ALA A 324 2.32 18.04 11.02
N ILE A 325 3.60 18.40 10.90
CA ILE A 325 4.11 19.74 11.19
C ILE A 325 3.85 20.71 10.04
N PHE A 326 3.66 20.20 8.81
CA PHE A 326 3.50 20.97 7.58
C PHE A 326 2.06 20.88 7.03
N ASP A 327 1.09 20.64 7.90
CA ASP A 327 -0.34 20.55 7.59
C ASP A 327 -0.90 21.83 6.97
N THR A 328 -0.43 23.00 7.41
CA THR A 328 -0.81 24.30 6.87
C THR A 328 0.38 25.28 6.82
N PRO A 329 0.43 26.19 5.83
CA PRO A 329 1.44 27.24 5.76
C PRO A 329 1.52 28.07 7.04
N LYS A 330 2.75 28.26 7.53
CA LYS A 330 3.07 29.09 8.69
C LYS A 330 4.46 29.71 8.58
N ILE A 331 4.67 30.78 9.34
CA ILE A 331 5.96 31.48 9.40
C ILE A 331 6.87 30.79 10.42
N PHE A 332 8.12 30.54 10.01
CA PHE A 332 9.17 30.00 10.87
C PHE A 332 10.10 31.13 11.32
N PHE A 333 9.97 31.58 12.56
CA PHE A 333 10.85 32.61 13.10
C PHE A 333 12.20 32.04 13.56
N GLU A 334 13.27 32.84 13.46
CA GLU A 334 14.68 32.43 13.66
C GLU A 334 14.92 31.72 15.01
N HIS A 335 14.24 32.14 16.06
CA HIS A 335 14.42 31.61 17.42
C HIS A 335 13.27 30.69 17.87
N THR A 336 12.37 30.32 16.96
CA THR A 336 11.27 29.41 17.31
C THR A 336 11.77 27.99 17.40
N ARG A 337 11.48 27.34 18.53
CA ARG A 337 11.66 25.90 18.71
C ARG A 337 10.50 25.17 18.04
N VAL A 338 10.70 24.76 16.80
CA VAL A 338 9.77 23.86 16.09
C VAL A 338 10.32 22.45 16.16
N TYR A 339 9.47 21.47 16.47
CA TYR A 339 9.84 20.05 16.58
C TYR A 339 10.04 19.38 15.21
N VAL A 340 10.68 20.06 14.26
CA VAL A 340 11.02 19.52 12.94
C VAL A 340 12.32 18.73 13.03
N ARG A 341 12.32 17.50 12.52
CA ARG A 341 13.50 16.63 12.47
C ARG A 341 14.15 16.75 11.10
N ILE A 342 15.26 17.48 11.02
CA ILE A 342 15.98 17.75 9.76
C ILE A 342 16.84 16.55 9.33
N GLY A 343 16.59 16.03 8.12
CA GLY A 343 17.29 14.94 7.45
C GLY A 343 18.81 15.12 7.37
N ALA A 344 19.55 14.00 7.28
CA ALA A 344 20.95 14.06 6.90
C ALA A 344 21.03 14.15 5.38
N CYS A 345 21.74 15.13 4.84
CA CYS A 345 21.85 15.31 3.39
C CYS A 345 22.79 14.24 2.78
N ARG A 346 22.24 13.06 2.49
CA ARG A 346 22.96 11.98 1.80
C ARG A 346 23.35 12.41 0.38
N LYS A 347 24.52 11.96 -0.09
CA LYS A 347 25.05 12.38 -1.40
C LYS A 347 24.19 11.86 -2.54
N GLU A 348 23.71 10.64 -2.40
CA GLU A 348 22.85 9.89 -3.32
C GLU A 348 21.51 10.58 -3.47
N ASP A 349 20.86 10.93 -2.36
CA ASP A 349 19.59 11.67 -2.34
C ASP A 349 19.73 13.04 -3.02
N ARG A 350 20.83 13.76 -2.74
CA ARG A 350 21.14 15.03 -3.41
C ARG A 350 21.32 14.86 -4.92
N LEU A 351 22.03 13.81 -5.35
CA LEU A 351 22.23 13.51 -6.78
C LEU A 351 20.91 13.17 -7.46
N PHE A 352 20.05 12.37 -6.80
CA PHE A 352 18.73 12.03 -7.30
C PHE A 352 17.88 13.29 -7.60
N PHE A 353 17.80 14.22 -6.65
CA PHE A 353 17.06 15.48 -6.86
C PHE A 353 17.70 16.37 -7.92
N LYS A 354 19.03 16.33 -8.06
CA LYS A 354 19.73 17.08 -9.12
C LYS A 354 19.41 16.53 -10.51
N LEU A 355 19.34 15.22 -10.65
CA LEU A 355 19.02 14.54 -11.91
C LEU A 355 17.58 14.83 -12.35
N HIS A 356 16.64 14.82 -11.40
CA HIS A 356 15.21 14.95 -11.68
C HIS A 356 14.64 16.36 -11.48
N ARG A 357 15.52 17.37 -11.36
CA ARG A 357 15.17 18.74 -10.95
C ARG A 357 14.09 19.39 -11.82
N GLU A 358 14.14 19.17 -13.13
CA GLU A 358 13.26 19.82 -14.11
C GLU A 358 11.85 19.25 -14.02
N VAL A 359 11.74 17.92 -14.07
CA VAL A 359 10.45 17.23 -13.92
C VAL A 359 9.80 17.53 -12.58
N LEU A 360 10.59 17.51 -11.48
CA LEU A 360 10.08 17.83 -10.15
C LEU A 360 9.57 19.27 -10.06
N HIS A 361 10.35 20.22 -10.56
CA HIS A 361 9.97 21.63 -10.57
C HIS A 361 8.68 21.85 -11.37
N ASP A 362 8.61 21.30 -12.58
CA ASP A 362 7.46 21.49 -13.47
C ASP A 362 6.19 20.84 -12.92
N SER A 363 6.29 19.65 -12.34
CA SER A 363 5.14 18.97 -11.72
C SER A 363 4.63 19.72 -10.48
N LEU A 364 5.52 20.20 -9.61
CA LEU A 364 5.13 20.99 -8.44
C LEU A 364 4.55 22.36 -8.84
N LEU A 365 5.13 23.02 -9.84
CA LEU A 365 4.60 24.28 -10.34
C LEU A 365 3.20 24.08 -10.94
N LYS A 366 2.99 23.04 -11.75
CA LYS A 366 1.65 22.65 -12.26
C LYS A 366 0.67 22.36 -11.12
N SER A 367 1.11 21.60 -10.10
CA SER A 367 0.31 21.31 -8.91
C SER A 367 -0.21 22.59 -8.25
N LEU A 368 0.68 23.57 -8.03
CA LEU A 368 0.35 24.84 -7.40
C LEU A 368 -0.52 25.71 -8.31
N LEU A 369 -0.27 25.76 -9.62
CA LEU A 369 -0.99 26.63 -10.55
C LEU A 369 -2.39 26.12 -10.96
N ASN A 370 -2.55 24.79 -11.03
CA ASN A 370 -3.82 24.15 -11.41
C ASN A 370 -4.82 24.14 -10.26
N HIS A 371 -4.32 24.09 -9.01
CA HIS A 371 -5.14 23.85 -7.82
C HIS A 371 -4.98 24.92 -6.73
N CYS A 372 -4.51 26.13 -7.10
CA CYS A 372 -4.33 27.25 -6.16
C CYS A 372 -5.65 27.73 -5.51
N ASP A 373 -6.78 27.41 -6.10
CA ASP A 373 -8.13 27.69 -5.59
C ASP A 373 -8.63 26.66 -4.56
N SER A 374 -8.00 25.49 -4.50
CA SER A 374 -8.30 24.46 -3.52
C SER A 374 -7.31 24.52 -2.37
N ARG A 375 -7.77 25.01 -1.22
CA ARG A 375 -6.97 25.04 0.02
C ARG A 375 -6.34 23.69 0.33
N MET A 376 -7.10 22.60 0.22
CA MET A 376 -6.62 21.26 0.53
C MET A 376 -5.47 20.82 -0.39
N ASN A 377 -5.56 21.08 -1.70
CA ASN A 377 -4.50 20.74 -2.65
C ASN A 377 -3.26 21.62 -2.46
N LEU A 378 -3.48 22.91 -2.18
CA LEU A 378 -2.40 23.87 -1.92
C LEU A 378 -1.62 23.50 -0.65
N GLU A 379 -2.31 23.23 0.46
CA GLU A 379 -1.71 22.78 1.72
C GLU A 379 -0.96 21.44 1.54
N THR A 380 -1.55 20.51 0.78
CA THR A 380 -0.90 19.22 0.49
C THR A 380 0.37 19.42 -0.36
N THR A 381 0.35 20.28 -1.37
CA THR A 381 1.54 20.57 -2.18
C THR A 381 2.61 21.31 -1.37
N TYR A 382 2.20 22.25 -0.52
CA TYR A 382 3.08 22.93 0.43
C TYR A 382 3.81 21.92 1.33
N CYS A 383 3.08 20.97 1.92
CA CYS A 383 3.67 19.91 2.74
C CYS A 383 4.73 19.13 1.96
N THR A 384 4.47 18.77 0.70
CA THR A 384 5.43 18.08 -0.16
C THR A 384 6.72 18.90 -0.34
N VAL A 385 6.60 20.20 -0.63
CA VAL A 385 7.75 21.10 -0.78
C VAL A 385 8.55 21.21 0.52
N CYS A 386 7.88 21.34 1.67
CA CYS A 386 8.52 21.40 2.97
C CYS A 386 9.25 20.10 3.32
N LEU A 387 8.65 18.93 3.03
CA LEU A 387 9.29 17.64 3.23
C LEU A 387 10.56 17.49 2.40
N ILE A 388 10.54 17.89 1.13
CA ILE A 388 11.75 17.90 0.28
C ILE A 388 12.85 18.78 0.91
N ALA A 389 12.50 19.95 1.44
CA ALA A 389 13.44 20.87 2.08
C ALA A 389 14.10 20.27 3.33
N VAL A 390 13.35 19.54 4.15
CA VAL A 390 13.87 18.96 5.40
C VAL A 390 14.55 17.62 5.20
N GLU A 391 14.15 16.82 4.21
CA GLU A 391 14.77 15.51 3.93
C GLU A 391 16.12 15.66 3.23
N VAL A 392 16.27 16.66 2.35
CA VAL A 392 17.53 16.95 1.65
C VAL A 392 17.95 18.42 1.87
N PRO A 393 18.38 18.78 3.09
CA PRO A 393 18.68 20.15 3.48
C PRO A 393 20.04 20.58 2.92
N CYS A 394 20.10 20.93 1.64
CA CYS A 394 21.31 21.45 1.00
C CYS A 394 21.05 22.66 0.12
N GLY A 395 22.12 23.40 -0.23
CA GLY A 395 21.99 24.62 -1.02
C GLY A 395 21.40 24.43 -2.41
N PHE A 396 21.57 23.25 -3.00
CA PHE A 396 20.89 22.90 -4.26
C PHE A 396 19.37 22.86 -4.07
N THR A 397 18.88 22.09 -3.08
CA THR A 397 17.46 21.96 -2.78
C THR A 397 16.86 23.32 -2.41
N ALA A 398 17.55 24.10 -1.57
CA ALA A 398 17.11 25.45 -1.20
C ALA A 398 16.97 26.36 -2.43
N ALA A 399 17.96 26.37 -3.33
CA ALA A 399 17.91 27.15 -4.56
C ALA A 399 16.77 26.69 -5.50
N ALA A 400 16.55 25.39 -5.63
CA ALA A 400 15.47 24.85 -6.46
C ALA A 400 14.09 25.24 -5.91
N ILE A 401 13.89 25.18 -4.59
CA ILE A 401 12.62 25.57 -3.95
C ILE A 401 12.41 27.09 -4.01
N VAL A 402 13.45 27.90 -3.83
CA VAL A 402 13.36 29.36 -4.05
C VAL A 402 12.98 29.65 -5.50
N CYS A 403 13.58 28.97 -6.48
CA CYS A 403 13.23 29.13 -7.89
C CYS A 403 11.74 28.81 -8.14
N LEU A 404 11.25 27.69 -7.60
CA LEU A 404 9.82 27.32 -7.66
C LEU A 404 8.92 28.41 -7.09
N ALA A 405 9.26 28.92 -5.90
CA ALA A 405 8.48 29.96 -5.22
C ALA A 405 8.50 31.30 -5.97
N MET A 406 9.63 31.67 -6.58
CA MET A 406 9.76 32.87 -7.42
C MET A 406 8.94 32.74 -8.72
N ASN A 407 9.02 31.60 -9.41
CA ASN A 407 8.25 31.34 -10.61
C ASN A 407 6.74 31.37 -10.33
N LEU A 408 6.32 30.77 -9.21
CA LEU A 408 4.93 30.85 -8.77
C LEU A 408 4.50 32.30 -8.49
N GLN A 409 5.35 33.09 -7.81
CA GLN A 409 5.07 34.50 -7.55
C GLN A 409 4.88 35.28 -8.85
N GLU A 410 5.77 35.10 -9.82
CA GLU A 410 5.74 35.79 -11.11
C GLU A 410 4.44 35.47 -11.88
N VAL A 411 4.07 34.19 -11.97
CA VAL A 411 2.84 33.78 -12.65
C VAL A 411 1.59 34.37 -11.97
N ILE A 412 1.54 34.37 -10.63
CA ILE A 412 0.39 34.95 -9.90
C ILE A 412 0.31 36.46 -10.08
N LEU A 413 1.43 37.19 -10.07
CA LEU A 413 1.44 38.64 -10.30
C LEU A 413 1.03 39.01 -11.73
N GLN A 414 1.27 38.13 -12.72
CA GLN A 414 0.87 38.34 -14.11
C GLN A 414 -0.61 38.02 -14.39
N ARG A 415 -1.28 37.22 -13.55
CA ARG A 415 -2.71 36.90 -13.71
C ARG A 415 -3.56 38.15 -13.40
N GLN A 416 -4.10 38.80 -14.43
CA GLN A 416 -4.84 40.07 -14.33
C GLN A 416 -6.32 39.95 -13.84
N ASN A 417 -6.76 38.86 -13.18
CA ASN A 417 -8.19 38.66 -12.85
C ASN A 417 -8.50 38.29 -11.37
N ASP A 418 -9.47 39.02 -10.81
CA ASP A 418 -10.56 38.80 -9.82
C ASP A 418 -10.48 37.81 -8.64
N GLN A 419 -9.47 36.95 -8.50
CA GLN A 419 -9.38 36.01 -7.37
C GLN A 419 -8.31 36.44 -6.35
N LEU A 420 -8.54 37.59 -5.72
CA LEU A 420 -7.65 38.15 -4.70
C LEU A 420 -7.37 37.15 -3.56
N GLU A 421 -8.34 36.30 -3.20
CA GLU A 421 -8.18 35.26 -2.18
C GLU A 421 -7.13 34.21 -2.58
N VAL A 422 -7.17 33.75 -3.84
CA VAL A 422 -6.20 32.78 -4.37
C VAL A 422 -4.79 33.37 -4.38
N ALA A 423 -4.65 34.64 -4.76
CA ALA A 423 -3.36 35.34 -4.68
C ALA A 423 -2.86 35.40 -3.23
N CYS A 424 -3.74 35.69 -2.27
CA CYS A 424 -3.40 35.68 -0.84
C CYS A 424 -2.93 34.30 -0.37
N HIS A 425 -3.64 33.23 -0.73
CA HIS A 425 -3.27 31.85 -0.38
C HIS A 425 -1.89 31.47 -0.91
N VAL A 426 -1.61 31.82 -2.17
CA VAL A 426 -0.33 31.53 -2.81
C VAL A 426 0.80 32.34 -2.18
N HIS A 427 0.61 33.63 -1.92
CA HIS A 427 1.64 34.45 -1.29
C HIS A 427 1.90 34.07 0.18
N ALA A 428 0.88 33.63 0.91
CA ALA A 428 1.02 33.04 2.24
C ALA A 428 1.83 31.73 2.20
N THR A 429 1.61 30.90 1.16
CA THR A 429 2.39 29.68 0.92
C THR A 429 3.85 29.99 0.61
N ILE A 430 4.11 30.95 -0.28
CA ILE A 430 5.47 31.38 -0.66
C ILE A 430 6.24 31.87 0.56
N ILE A 431 5.68 32.77 1.38
CA ILE A 431 6.40 33.31 2.54
C ILE A 431 6.68 32.23 3.60
N SER A 432 5.78 31.26 3.75
CA SER A 432 5.98 30.10 4.63
C SER A 432 7.16 29.26 4.17
N ILE A 433 7.25 28.95 2.88
CA ILE A 433 8.38 28.21 2.28
C ILE A 433 9.70 28.97 2.48
N MET A 434 9.71 30.27 2.17
CA MET A 434 10.92 31.10 2.29
C MET A 434 11.41 31.18 3.74
N SER A 435 10.50 31.36 4.70
CA SER A 435 10.85 31.38 6.13
C SER A 435 11.36 30.03 6.63
N LEU A 436 10.78 28.91 6.17
CA LEU A 436 11.25 27.57 6.49
C LEU A 436 12.69 27.35 5.99
N LEU A 437 13.00 27.73 4.75
CA LEU A 437 14.36 27.60 4.21
C LEU A 437 15.37 28.41 5.02
N CYS A 438 15.00 29.62 5.45
CA CYS A 438 15.84 30.42 6.33
C CYS A 438 16.09 29.72 7.67
N TRP A 439 15.05 29.12 8.25
CA TRP A 439 15.12 28.40 9.52
C TRP A 439 15.99 27.13 9.43
N ILE A 440 15.80 26.30 8.40
CA ILE A 440 16.58 25.07 8.17
C ILE A 440 18.07 25.39 8.06
N HIS A 441 18.41 26.42 7.28
CA HIS A 441 19.81 26.75 6.95
C HIS A 441 20.43 27.80 7.88
N LYS A 442 19.70 28.31 8.87
CA LYS A 442 20.14 29.43 9.73
C LYS A 442 20.65 30.63 8.91
N ALA A 443 19.96 30.92 7.81
CA ALA A 443 20.40 31.88 6.80
C ALA A 443 20.15 33.33 7.23
N LYS A 444 20.93 33.88 8.15
CA LYS A 444 20.69 35.21 8.78
C LYS A 444 20.41 36.35 7.79
N VAL A 445 21.23 36.47 6.74
CA VAL A 445 21.06 37.53 5.73
C VAL A 445 19.73 37.36 4.98
N PHE A 446 19.42 36.12 4.59
CA PHE A 446 18.17 35.83 3.91
C PHE A 446 16.96 36.01 4.83
N TYR A 447 17.09 35.60 6.08
CA TYR A 447 16.07 35.75 7.11
C TYR A 447 15.73 37.23 7.33
N ASN A 448 16.72 38.13 7.40
CA ASN A 448 16.47 39.57 7.52
C ASN A 448 15.63 40.11 6.35
N TYR A 449 15.91 39.65 5.13
CA TYR A 449 15.14 40.03 3.96
C TYR A 449 13.70 39.50 4.00
N VAL A 450 13.54 38.20 4.31
CA VAL A 450 12.24 37.55 4.49
C VAL A 450 11.43 38.27 5.58
N ASN A 451 12.06 38.58 6.72
CA ASN A 451 11.42 39.26 7.85
C ASN A 451 10.97 40.68 7.49
N ARG A 452 11.75 41.42 6.68
CA ARG A 452 11.32 42.72 6.14
C ARG A 452 10.00 42.59 5.37
N ILE A 453 9.89 41.61 4.48
CA ILE A 453 8.65 41.36 3.71
C ILE A 453 7.50 40.97 4.64
N ILE A 454 7.74 40.11 5.63
CA ILE A 454 6.72 39.71 6.61
C ILE A 454 6.15 40.94 7.33
N MET A 455 7.03 41.85 7.79
CA MET A 455 6.63 43.06 8.51
C MET A 455 5.87 44.04 7.60
N GLU A 456 6.34 44.28 6.37
CA GLU A 456 5.64 45.14 5.40
C GLU A 456 4.25 44.57 5.07
N ARG A 457 4.13 43.25 4.88
CA ARG A 457 2.82 42.59 4.71
C ARG A 457 1.95 42.74 5.96
N ALA A 458 2.49 42.55 7.16
CA ALA A 458 1.73 42.70 8.40
C ALA A 458 1.20 44.12 8.60
N GLN A 459 1.88 45.14 8.05
CA GLN A 459 1.44 46.53 8.13
C GLN A 459 0.44 46.90 7.03
N TRP A 460 0.67 46.47 5.78
CA TRP A 460 -0.05 47.00 4.62
C TRP A 460 -1.00 46.02 3.94
N ALA A 461 -0.74 44.71 4.04
CA ALA A 461 -1.55 43.66 3.42
C ALA A 461 -1.47 42.34 4.22
N PRO A 462 -2.02 42.29 5.45
CA PRO A 462 -1.85 41.14 6.36
C PRO A 462 -2.33 39.81 5.75
N GLN A 463 -3.30 39.87 4.86
CA GLN A 463 -3.84 38.73 4.11
C GLN A 463 -2.80 37.98 3.26
N LEU A 464 -1.68 38.60 2.90
CA LEU A 464 -0.58 37.97 2.14
C LEU A 464 0.35 37.13 3.04
N ASN A 465 0.17 37.19 4.37
CA ASN A 465 0.84 36.33 5.33
C ASN A 465 -0.09 35.18 5.77
N PRO A 466 0.46 34.04 6.21
CA PRO A 466 -0.31 33.00 6.87
C PRO A 466 -1.03 33.51 8.12
N PRO A 467 -2.13 32.85 8.54
CA PRO A 467 -2.67 31.59 8.01
C PRO A 467 -3.50 31.77 6.73
N ILE A 468 -3.65 30.68 5.97
CA ILE A 468 -4.64 30.61 4.89
C ILE A 468 -6.05 30.69 5.49
N GLN A 469 -6.88 31.58 4.96
CA GLN A 469 -8.26 31.79 5.41
C GLN A 469 -9.24 31.50 4.28
N SER A 470 -10.42 30.97 4.61
CA SER A 470 -11.49 30.73 3.63
C SER A 470 -12.09 32.02 3.08
N GLN A 471 -12.03 33.11 3.85
CA GLN A 471 -12.49 34.44 3.49
C GLN A 471 -11.55 35.46 4.13
N TYR A 472 -11.19 36.51 3.40
CA TYR A 472 -10.35 37.60 3.91
C TYR A 472 -11.16 38.88 4.09
N ASN A 473 -10.99 39.53 5.24
CA ASN A 473 -11.58 40.84 5.50
C ASN A 473 -10.62 41.93 5.01
N PHE A 474 -10.93 42.55 3.87
CA PHE A 474 -10.14 43.64 3.33
C PHE A 474 -10.57 44.98 3.96
N ALA A 475 -9.75 45.49 4.88
CA ALA A 475 -9.96 46.84 5.39
C ALA A 475 -9.69 47.88 4.28
N VAL A 476 -10.38 49.02 4.32
CA VAL A 476 -10.27 50.10 3.32
C VAL A 476 -8.81 50.62 3.16
N HIS A 477 -7.96 50.44 4.18
CA HIS A 477 -6.54 50.82 4.17
C HIS A 477 -5.58 49.68 3.80
N HIS A 478 -6.05 48.43 3.64
CA HIS A 478 -5.25 47.25 3.26
C HIS A 478 -5.23 46.99 1.73
N VAL A 479 -5.63 47.99 0.93
CA VAL A 479 -5.84 47.90 -0.53
C VAL A 479 -4.50 47.99 -1.31
N LEU A 480 -3.36 47.89 -0.62
CA LEU A 480 -2.02 48.07 -1.19
C LEU A 480 -1.38 46.78 -1.70
N CYS A 481 -2.18 45.75 -2.04
CA CYS A 481 -1.71 44.47 -2.56
C CYS A 481 -0.82 44.58 -3.82
N ASN A 482 -0.78 45.73 -4.48
CA ASN A 482 -0.01 45.96 -5.69
C ASN A 482 1.37 46.60 -5.45
N LYS A 483 1.74 46.89 -4.20
CA LYS A 483 3.07 47.44 -3.87
C LYS A 483 4.15 46.38 -4.10
N SER A 484 5.15 46.72 -4.89
CA SER A 484 6.29 45.83 -5.20
C SER A 484 7.08 45.39 -3.96
N GLU A 485 7.11 46.21 -2.92
CA GLU A 485 7.79 45.95 -1.63
C GLU A 485 7.20 44.76 -0.86
N LEU A 486 5.96 44.38 -1.16
CA LEU A 486 5.28 43.22 -0.54
C LEU A 486 5.73 41.88 -1.14
N PHE A 487 6.52 41.91 -2.20
CA PHE A 487 6.88 40.73 -2.99
C PHE A 487 8.39 40.50 -3.01
N PHE A 488 8.77 39.25 -3.23
CA PHE A 488 10.17 38.89 -3.35
C PHE A 488 10.77 39.43 -4.65
N VAL A 489 12.01 39.88 -4.56
CA VAL A 489 12.86 40.27 -5.68
C VAL A 489 13.88 39.15 -5.88
N ASP A 490 13.96 38.63 -7.11
CA ASP A 490 14.74 37.43 -7.44
C ASP A 490 16.22 37.54 -7.01
N TRP A 491 16.87 38.67 -7.30
CA TRP A 491 18.29 38.85 -6.97
C TRP A 491 18.55 38.90 -5.46
N GLU A 492 17.64 39.46 -4.66
CA GLU A 492 17.74 39.51 -3.20
C GLU A 492 17.61 38.11 -2.58
N ALA A 493 16.67 37.30 -3.09
CA ALA A 493 16.50 35.92 -2.65
C ALA A 493 17.73 35.07 -2.99
N ARG A 494 18.26 35.20 -4.21
CA ARG A 494 19.51 34.52 -4.64
C ARG A 494 20.71 34.99 -3.83
N TYR A 495 20.82 36.29 -3.56
CA TYR A 495 21.90 36.85 -2.73
C TYR A 495 21.86 36.31 -1.31
N GLY A 496 20.67 36.25 -0.69
CA GLY A 496 20.46 35.68 0.64
C GLY A 496 20.94 34.23 0.73
N LEU A 497 20.54 33.39 -0.23
CA LEU A 497 21.01 32.01 -0.31
C LEU A 497 22.52 31.91 -0.56
N TRP A 498 23.06 32.71 -1.50
CA TRP A 498 24.48 32.72 -1.82
C TRP A 498 25.34 33.07 -0.60
N LYS A 499 24.92 34.06 0.20
CA LYS A 499 25.59 34.41 1.46
C LYS A 499 25.57 33.25 2.46
N CYS A 500 24.47 32.51 2.55
CA CYS A 500 24.35 31.37 3.45
C CYS A 500 25.34 30.25 3.10
N PHE A 501 25.39 29.83 1.85
CA PHE A 501 26.18 28.65 1.46
C PHE A 501 27.65 28.96 1.18
N ARG A 502 28.01 30.18 0.75
CA ARG A 502 29.41 30.53 0.49
C ARG A 502 30.21 30.92 1.75
N LEU A 503 29.55 31.48 2.77
CA LEU A 503 30.22 31.84 4.02
C LEU A 503 30.38 30.64 4.97
N ALA A 504 29.54 29.61 4.84
CA ALA A 504 29.69 28.35 5.57
C ALA A 504 31.00 27.63 5.22
N ASP A 505 31.40 27.63 3.94
CA ASP A 505 32.66 27.03 3.49
C ASP A 505 33.92 27.82 3.93
N GLY A 506 33.76 29.07 4.38
CA GLY A 506 34.87 29.97 4.73
C GLY A 506 35.21 30.05 6.23
N HIS A 507 34.32 29.58 7.11
CA HIS A 507 34.49 29.71 8.56
C HIS A 507 34.60 28.38 9.33
N ASP A 508 34.24 27.24 8.73
CA ASP A 508 34.25 25.94 9.42
C ASP A 508 35.28 24.98 8.81
N GLY A 509 36.56 25.27 9.06
CA GLY A 509 37.64 24.27 9.06
C GLY A 509 37.57 23.29 10.23
N THR A 510 36.57 23.42 11.10
CA THR A 510 36.34 22.54 12.25
C THR A 510 34.85 22.45 12.59
N SER A 511 34.26 21.32 12.20
CA SER A 511 33.13 20.62 12.84
C SER A 511 31.69 21.14 12.72
N LEU A 512 30.81 20.14 12.49
CA LEU A 512 29.33 20.08 12.58
C LEU A 512 28.61 20.46 11.27
N ILE A 513 28.09 19.52 10.46
CA ILE A 513 27.16 18.43 10.79
C ILE A 513 27.34 17.29 9.77
N ALA A 514 27.41 16.05 10.30
CA ALA A 514 27.19 14.79 9.60
C ALA A 514 25.69 14.43 9.60
#